data_AF-A0A7H8HZQ1-F1
#
_entry.id   AF-A0A7H8HZQ1-F1
#
_cell.length_a   1.000
_cell.length_b   1.000
_cell.length_c   1.000
_cell.angle_alpha   90.00
_cell.angle_beta   90.00
_cell.angle_gamma   90.00
#
_symmetry.space_group_name_H-M   'P 1'
#
loop_
_entity.id
_entity.type
_entity.pdbx_description
1 polymer ?
#
loop_
_entity_poly.entity_id
_entity_poly.type
_entity_poly.pdbx_seq_one_letter_code
_entity_poly.pdbx_strand_id
1 'polypeptide(L)'
;MTALIYLDAQTVHPVINGEWHRLAGALEPAEAITTLCGITDTSMFMPLSERRSHGIPRQCDACDTIYLRGHGIPSRRDRLNGRRPAQG
;
A
#
# COMPACT_ATOMS: atom_id res chain seq x y z
N MET A 1 -21.46 -26.97 2.11
CA MET A 1 -20.97 -26.25 0.90
C MET A 1 -20.26 -25.01 1.38
N THR A 2 -19.02 -24.80 0.96
CA THR A 2 -18.21 -23.64 1.39
C THR A 2 -17.93 -22.79 0.17
N ALA A 3 -18.22 -21.49 0.25
CA ALA A 3 -17.84 -20.53 -0.79
C ALA A 3 -16.36 -20.14 -0.60
N LEU A 4 -15.61 -20.04 -1.70
CA LEU A 4 -14.21 -19.64 -1.70
C LEU A 4 -14.08 -18.25 -2.35
N ILE A 5 -13.25 -17.40 -1.74
CA ILE A 5 -12.91 -16.07 -2.28
C ILE A 5 -11.41 -16.08 -2.55
N TYR A 6 -11.04 -15.93 -3.83
CA TYR A 6 -9.65 -15.81 -4.24
C TYR A 6 -9.29 -14.32 -4.35
N LEU A 7 -8.22 -13.92 -3.68
CA LEU A 7 -7.68 -12.56 -3.70
C LEU A 7 -6.20 -12.63 -4.07
N ASP A 8 -5.77 -11.75 -4.96
CA ASP A 8 -4.34 -11.49 -5.13
C ASP A 8 -3.88 -10.56 -4.00
N ALA A 9 -3.04 -11.07 -3.11
CA ALA A 9 -2.51 -10.31 -1.97
C ALA A 9 -1.84 -9.00 -2.42
N GLN A 10 -1.23 -8.95 -3.60
CA GLN A 10 -0.58 -7.73 -4.12
C GLN A 10 -1.58 -6.64 -4.51
N THR A 11 -2.86 -7.00 -4.70
CA THR A 11 -3.95 -6.04 -4.97
C THR A 11 -4.67 -5.57 -3.70
N VAL A 12 -4.35 -6.17 -2.55
CA VAL A 12 -4.90 -5.78 -1.25
C VAL A 12 -3.99 -4.73 -0.61
N HIS A 13 -4.55 -3.55 -0.37
CA HIS A 13 -3.87 -2.47 0.34
C HIS A 13 -4.45 -2.34 1.74
N PRO A 14 -3.69 -2.59 2.82
CA PRO A 14 -4.18 -2.31 4.17
C PRO A 14 -4.36 -0.80 4.40
N VAL A 15 -5.43 -0.41 5.10
CA VAL A 15 -5.61 0.98 5.56
C VAL A 15 -5.14 1.09 7.01
N ILE A 16 -4.04 1.80 7.24
CA ILE A 16 -3.49 2.05 8.58
C ILE A 16 -3.25 3.55 8.71
N ASN A 17 -3.75 4.15 9.79
CA ASN A 17 -3.68 5.60 10.05
C ASN A 17 -4.21 6.47 8.88
N GLY A 18 -5.23 5.98 8.17
CA GLY A 18 -5.82 6.70 7.02
C GLY A 18 -5.00 6.64 5.74
N GLU A 19 -3.99 5.78 5.67
CA GLU A 19 -3.17 5.56 4.48
C GLU A 19 -3.33 4.14 3.92
N TRP A 20 -3.37 4.01 2.60
CA TRP A 20 -3.21 2.76 1.87
C TRP A 20 -1.73 2.36 1.86
N HIS A 21 -1.44 1.24 2.53
CA HIS A 21 -0.13 0.60 2.54
C HIS A 21 -0.06 -0.55 1.55
N ARG A 22 1.15 -0.97 1.21
CA ARG A 22 1.39 -2.19 0.41
C ARG A 22 1.88 -3.30 1.32
N LEU A 23 1.43 -4.52 1.09
CA LEU A 23 1.90 -5.70 1.83
C LEU A 23 3.35 -6.04 1.44
N ALA A 24 4.13 -6.48 2.41
CA ALA A 24 5.49 -6.98 2.18
C ALA A 24 5.53 -8.45 1.75
N GLY A 25 4.42 -9.18 1.89
CA GLY A 25 4.34 -10.62 1.61
C GLY A 25 2.92 -11.07 1.29
N ALA A 26 2.65 -12.35 1.58
CA ALA A 26 1.33 -12.95 1.40
C ALA A 26 0.33 -12.44 2.46
N LEU A 27 -0.96 -12.56 2.14
CA LEU A 27 -2.04 -12.34 3.08
C LEU A 27 -2.45 -13.69 3.66
N GLU A 28 -1.95 -14.01 4.85
CA GLU A 28 -2.33 -15.24 5.55
C GLU A 28 -3.57 -15.01 6.43
N PRO A 29 -4.55 -15.93 6.46
CA PRO A 29 -5.74 -15.79 7.29
C PRO A 29 -5.40 -15.68 8.78
N ALA A 30 -6.02 -14.72 9.47
CA ALA A 30 -5.94 -14.53 10.92
C ALA A 30 -4.54 -14.17 11.49
N GLU A 31 -3.55 -13.87 10.63
CA GLU A 31 -2.25 -13.38 11.06
C GLU A 31 -2.14 -11.85 10.98
N ALA A 32 -1.16 -11.31 11.71
CA ALA A 32 -0.78 -9.92 11.57
C ALA A 32 -0.20 -9.68 10.17
N ILE A 33 -0.55 -8.54 9.58
CA ILE A 33 -0.02 -8.11 8.29
C ILE A 33 1.21 -7.24 8.51
N THR A 34 2.22 -7.41 7.66
CA THR A 34 3.38 -6.50 7.61
C THR A 34 3.39 -5.74 6.29
N THR A 35 3.49 -4.41 6.39
CA THR A 35 3.57 -3.52 5.24
C THR A 35 5.01 -3.37 4.73
N LEU A 36 5.17 -2.93 3.48
CA LEU A 36 6.49 -2.64 2.90
C LEU A 36 7.28 -1.58 3.68
N CYS A 37 6.60 -0.63 4.33
CA CYS A 37 7.25 0.37 5.18
C CYS A 37 7.58 -0.14 6.60
N GLY A 38 7.29 -1.41 6.90
CA GLY A 38 7.66 -2.08 8.15
C GLY A 38 6.62 -1.99 9.26
N ILE A 39 5.43 -1.44 9.00
CA ILE A 39 4.34 -1.43 9.99
C ILE A 39 3.76 -2.84 10.07
N THR A 40 3.62 -3.36 11.28
CA THR A 40 2.92 -4.62 11.54
C THR A 40 1.67 -4.33 12.36
N ASP A 41 0.52 -4.82 11.90
CA ASP A 41 -0.75 -4.62 12.58
C ASP A 41 -1.72 -5.78 12.31
N THR A 42 -2.78 -5.88 13.10
CA THR A 42 -3.83 -6.89 12.92
C THR A 42 -4.88 -6.38 11.95
N SER A 43 -5.22 -7.18 10.94
CA SER A 43 -6.28 -6.81 10.00
C SER A 43 -7.68 -6.97 10.63
N MET A 44 -8.55 -5.99 10.42
CA MET A 44 -9.97 -6.06 10.77
C MET A 44 -10.82 -5.90 9.50
N PHE A 45 -11.88 -6.69 9.37
CA PHE A 45 -12.88 -6.49 8.33
C PHE A 45 -13.90 -5.45 8.77
N MET A 46 -14.16 -4.48 7.90
CA MET A 46 -15.16 -3.45 8.12
C MET A 46 -16.10 -3.37 6.89
N PRO A 47 -17.44 -3.40 7.10
CA PRO A 47 -18.40 -3.22 6.02
C PRO A 47 -18.24 -1.89 5.26
N LEU A 48 -18.56 -1.89 3.95
CA LEU A 48 -18.46 -0.69 3.11
C LEU A 48 -19.31 0.49 3.62
N SER A 49 -20.43 0.21 4.31
CA SER A 49 -21.28 1.22 4.92
C SER A 49 -20.55 2.04 5.99
N GLU A 50 -19.68 1.38 6.76
CA GLU A 50 -18.90 2.01 7.83
C GLU A 50 -17.71 2.79 7.28
N ARG A 51 -17.12 2.36 6.15
CA ARG A 51 -16.00 3.07 5.51
C ARG A 51 -16.29 4.55 5.21
N ARG A 52 -17.54 4.92 4.89
CA ARG A 52 -17.89 6.28 4.44
C ARG A 52 -17.62 7.36 5.51
N SER A 53 -17.51 7.00 6.78
CA SER A 53 -17.18 7.93 7.88
C SER A 53 -15.67 8.23 7.99
N HIS A 54 -14.80 7.42 7.39
CA HIS A 54 -13.34 7.48 7.59
C HIS A 54 -12.57 8.29 6.52
N GLY A 55 -13.27 8.92 5.58
CA GLY A 55 -12.66 9.68 4.48
C GLY A 55 -12.01 8.79 3.40
N ILE A 56 -11.41 9.43 2.39
CA ILE A 56 -10.67 8.73 1.32
C ILE A 56 -9.22 8.55 1.77
N PRO A 57 -8.72 7.32 1.94
CA PRO A 57 -7.34 7.12 2.37
C PRO A 57 -6.36 7.59 1.29
N ARG A 58 -5.23 8.15 1.71
CA ARG A 58 -4.12 8.54 0.82
C ARG A 58 -3.16 7.37 0.65
N GLN A 59 -2.35 7.37 -0.40
CA GLN A 59 -1.31 6.35 -0.52
C GLN A 59 -0.14 6.65 0.43
N CYS A 60 0.39 5.63 1.12
CA CYS A 60 1.61 5.78 1.92
C CYS A 60 2.83 6.05 1.01
N ASP A 61 3.46 7.21 1.18
CA ASP A 61 4.61 7.65 0.38
C ASP A 61 5.83 6.72 0.51
N ALA A 62 6.04 6.15 1.70
CA ALA A 62 7.14 5.22 1.96
C ALA A 62 6.93 3.90 1.19
N CYS A 63 5.73 3.32 1.28
CA CYS A 63 5.37 2.12 0.52
C CYS A 63 5.46 2.36 -1.00
N ASP A 64 5.02 3.53 -1.47
CA ASP A 64 5.14 3.89 -2.90
C ASP A 64 6.60 3.96 -3.34
N THR A 65 7.44 4.66 -2.57
CA THR A 65 8.87 4.81 -2.88
C THR A 65 9.59 3.46 -2.93
N ILE A 66 9.35 2.59 -1.95
CA ILE A 66 9.94 1.25 -1.90
C ILE A 66 9.47 0.41 -3.08
N TYR A 67 8.16 0.43 -3.38
CA TYR A 67 7.58 -0.29 -4.50
C TYR A 67 8.17 0.17 -5.84
N LEU A 68 8.18 1.48 -6.10
CA LEU A 68 8.71 2.05 -7.33
C LEU A 68 10.19 1.72 -7.51
N ARG A 69 11.01 1.85 -6.45
CA ARG A 69 12.41 1.45 -6.47
C ARG A 69 12.58 -0.04 -6.78
N GLY A 70 11.80 -0.90 -6.13
CA GLY A 70 11.84 -2.35 -6.33
C GLY A 70 11.49 -2.78 -7.77
N HIS A 71 10.71 -1.96 -8.48
CA HIS A 71 10.31 -2.20 -9.87
C HIS A 71 11.10 -1.38 -10.90
N GLY A 72 12.14 -0.64 -10.47
CA GLY A 72 12.92 0.23 -11.37
C GLY A 72 12.11 1.40 -11.95
N ILE A 73 11.00 1.78 -11.32
CA ILE A 73 10.14 2.88 -11.76
C ILE A 73 10.65 4.18 -11.11
N PRO A 74 10.95 5.23 -11.89
CA PRO A 74 11.37 6.51 -11.31
C PRO A 74 10.27 7.12 -10.46
N SER A 75 10.63 7.56 -9.25
CA SER A 75 9.72 8.26 -8.36
C SER A 75 9.32 9.61 -8.94
N ARG A 76 8.24 10.20 -8.42
CA ARG A 76 7.81 11.55 -8.84
C ARG A 76 8.92 12.59 -8.64
N ARG A 77 9.70 12.47 -7.57
CA ARG A 77 10.86 13.34 -7.30
C ARG A 77 11.97 13.14 -8.32
N ASP A 78 12.27 11.89 -8.69
CA ASP A 78 13.29 11.60 -9.70
C ASP A 78 12.94 12.21 -11.06
N ARG A 79 11.65 12.15 -11.45
CA ARG A 79 11.16 12.76 -12.69
C ARG A 79 11.26 14.28 -12.69
N LEU A 80 11.08 14.92 -11.53
CA LEU A 80 11.22 16.38 -11.40
C LEU A 80 12.69 16.80 -11.39
N ASN A 81 13.57 16.02 -10.76
CA ASN A 81 15.00 16.31 -10.70
C ASN A 81 15.73 16.00 -12.02
N GLY A 82 15.30 14.98 -12.77
CA GLY A 82 15.85 14.64 -14.09
C GLY A 82 15.53 15.66 -15.19
N ARG A 83 14.67 16.66 -14.92
CA ARG A 83 14.34 17.76 -15.83
C ARG A 83 15.12 19.06 -15.57
N ARG A 84 15.98 19.14 -14.56
CA ARG A 84 16.87 20.30 -14.41
C ARG A 84 17.94 20.23 -15.50
N PRO A 85 17.97 21.16 -16.48
CA PRO A 85 19.13 21.26 -17.36
C PRO A 85 20.35 21.54 -16.48
N ALA A 86 21.47 20.88 -16.80
CA ALA A 86 22.75 21.19 -16.19
C ALA A 86 23.00 22.69 -16.41
N GLN A 87 22.98 23.47 -15.34
CA GLN A 87 23.47 24.84 -15.39
C GLN A 87 24.99 24.74 -15.41
N GLY A 88 25.54 24.82 -16.63
CA GLY A 88 26.93 25.20 -16.89
C GLY A 88 27.01 26.68 -17.21
#